data_AF-A0A1Y1VI32-F1
#
_entry.id   AF-A0A1Y1VI32-F1
#
_cell.length_a   1.000
_cell.length_b   1.000
_cell.length_c   1.000
_cell.angle_alpha   90.00
_cell.angle_beta   90.00
_cell.angle_gamma   90.00
#
_symmetry.space_group_name_H-M   'P 1'
#
loop_
_entity.id
_entity.type
_entity.pdbx_description
1 polymer ?
#
loop_
_entity_poly.entity_id
_entity_poly.type
_entity_poly.pdbx_seq_one_letter_code
_entity_poly.pdbx_strand_id
1 'polypeptide(L)'
;MNLEGKLTLFDNVNISNIKSNGNVIYMEGDIINVEWNHGYVNNSISNGPFLKTKSNNIDIQFKSFIFKNNENGSKNDYGFISMANNININIDYSEFMNNESYSSGIFFFNDTKNNNIYINNSIFTSNICHSKGTILYLNEDTSNEYKYQKSISIIESNFEYNKAGYFGGVAFINNRIEFQYNLDIRKNKFFNNSVGVAGGVFFFEQPNDRIYYIHNLLKMKSNENEFKNNKANSHGPDFATHPTQFEIENSNNIGGLTNNEIKNGIEIYSGETTSFSIILKDKLNNIVEDLEKFYSDIGITIELYDYDRNEKVPNYSIVTSENIFNRGNCLSYI
;
A
#
# COMPACT_ATOMS: atom_id res chain seq x y z
N MET A 1 -5.22 30.73 15.61
CA MET A 1 -5.52 30.75 17.05
C MET A 1 -4.36 30.01 17.72
N ASN A 2 -3.59 30.66 18.60
CA ASN A 2 -2.41 30.02 19.21
C ASN A 2 -2.87 29.20 20.43
N LEU A 3 -2.91 27.88 20.31
CA LEU A 3 -3.54 26.94 21.26
C LEU A 3 -2.53 25.93 21.83
N GLU A 4 -1.32 26.36 22.16
CA GLU A 4 -0.27 25.46 22.67
C GLU A 4 -0.76 24.61 23.85
N GLY A 5 -0.78 23.29 23.63
CA GLY A 5 -1.10 22.28 24.65
C GLY A 5 -2.55 22.24 25.13
N LYS A 6 -3.43 23.14 24.68
CA LYS A 6 -4.85 23.14 25.06
C LYS A 6 -5.64 22.18 24.18
N LEU A 7 -6.49 21.37 24.83
CA LEU A 7 -7.46 20.54 24.13
C LEU A 7 -8.44 21.44 23.37
N THR A 8 -8.55 21.21 22.07
CA THR A 8 -9.61 21.78 21.24
C THR A 8 -10.69 20.73 21.05
N LEU A 9 -11.85 20.93 21.70
CA LEU A 9 -12.98 20.01 21.65
C LEU A 9 -14.03 20.51 20.64
N PHE A 10 -14.32 19.68 19.64
CA PHE A 10 -15.45 19.82 18.72
C PHE A 10 -16.52 18.80 19.10
N ASP A 11 -17.42 19.19 20.00
CA ASP A 11 -18.53 18.33 20.42
C ASP A 11 -19.84 18.74 19.74
N ASN A 12 -20.54 17.77 19.14
CA ASN A 12 -21.80 17.95 18.41
C ASN A 12 -21.73 19.00 17.30
N VAL A 13 -20.58 19.09 16.62
CA VAL A 13 -20.33 20.07 15.56
C VAL A 13 -20.82 19.56 14.21
N ASN A 14 -21.59 20.37 13.49
CA ASN A 14 -22.01 20.12 12.12
C ASN A 14 -21.36 21.12 11.16
N ILE A 15 -20.52 20.62 10.26
CA ILE A 15 -19.89 21.39 9.18
C ILE A 15 -20.43 20.87 7.86
N SER A 16 -21.11 21.71 7.10
CA SER A 16 -21.68 21.27 5.82
C SER A 16 -21.65 22.33 4.75
N ASN A 17 -21.65 21.87 3.49
CA ASN A 17 -21.69 22.71 2.28
C ASN A 17 -20.55 23.74 2.22
N ILE A 18 -19.36 23.32 2.66
CA ILE A 18 -18.17 24.17 2.63
C ILE A 18 -17.57 24.14 1.23
N LYS A 19 -17.13 25.32 0.77
CA LYS A 19 -16.27 25.47 -0.41
C LYS A 19 -15.02 26.23 0.00
N SER A 20 -13.85 25.62 -0.16
CA SER A 20 -12.56 26.24 0.17
C SER A 20 -11.57 26.14 -0.98
N ASN A 21 -10.79 27.20 -1.19
CA ASN A 21 -9.68 27.20 -2.15
C ASN A 21 -8.37 26.64 -1.56
N GLY A 22 -8.41 26.16 -0.31
CA GLY A 22 -7.27 25.56 0.37
C GLY A 22 -7.76 24.66 1.49
N ASN A 23 -7.09 24.68 2.64
CA ASN A 23 -7.53 23.91 3.81
C ASN A 23 -8.87 24.41 4.34
N VAL A 24 -9.68 23.54 4.95
CA VAL A 24 -10.89 23.97 5.68
C VAL A 24 -10.52 24.38 7.11
N ILE A 25 -9.71 23.56 7.77
CA ILE A 25 -9.17 23.77 9.10
C ILE A 25 -7.65 23.66 9.03
N TYR A 26 -6.96 24.68 9.49
CA TYR A 26 -5.51 24.71 9.62
C TYR A 26 -5.11 24.95 11.07
N MET A 27 -4.30 24.05 11.62
CA MET A 27 -3.80 24.14 12.99
C MET A 27 -2.27 24.12 13.00
N GLU A 28 -1.68 25.05 13.73
CA GLU A 28 -0.24 25.20 13.88
C GLU A 28 0.10 25.47 15.36
N GLY A 29 1.21 24.87 15.82
CA GLY A 29 1.72 24.99 17.19
C GLY A 29 2.68 23.85 17.52
N ASP A 30 3.35 23.88 18.67
CA ASP A 30 4.28 22.79 19.06
C ASP A 30 3.58 21.49 19.47
N ILE A 31 2.36 21.62 20.01
CA ILE A 31 1.49 20.53 20.44
C ILE A 31 0.07 20.84 19.98
N ILE A 32 -0.55 19.91 19.26
CA ILE A 32 -1.95 19.98 18.81
C ILE A 32 -2.71 18.83 19.47
N ASN A 33 -3.73 19.16 20.26
CA ASN A 33 -4.62 18.20 20.90
C ASN A 33 -6.06 18.50 20.45
N VAL A 34 -6.67 17.59 19.69
CA VAL A 34 -8.01 17.78 19.11
C VAL A 34 -8.90 16.58 19.38
N GLU A 35 -10.13 16.83 19.80
CA GLU A 35 -11.13 15.79 19.97
C GLU A 35 -12.41 16.16 19.23
N TRP A 36 -12.87 15.27 18.35
CA TRP A 36 -14.14 15.36 17.65
C TRP A 36 -15.10 14.35 18.25
N ASN A 37 -16.11 14.84 18.96
CA ASN A 37 -17.15 14.02 19.58
C ASN A 37 -18.48 14.27 18.87
N HIS A 38 -19.06 13.22 18.29
CA HIS A 38 -20.34 13.33 17.57
C HIS A 38 -20.31 14.41 16.47
N GLY A 39 -19.16 14.57 15.81
CA GLY A 39 -19.00 15.53 14.73
C GLY A 39 -19.58 15.01 13.42
N TYR A 40 -20.10 15.93 12.61
CA TYR A 40 -20.67 15.62 11.30
C TYR A 40 -20.10 16.58 10.26
N VAL A 41 -19.42 16.03 9.26
CA VAL A 41 -18.89 16.77 8.11
C VAL A 41 -19.49 16.20 6.84
N ASN A 42 -20.17 17.05 6.06
CA ASN A 42 -20.81 16.62 4.82
C ASN A 42 -20.75 17.67 3.71
N ASN A 43 -20.48 17.22 2.48
CA ASN A 43 -20.45 18.09 1.31
C ASN A 43 -19.44 19.23 1.45
N SER A 44 -18.24 18.92 1.93
CA SER A 44 -17.10 19.82 1.93
C SER A 44 -16.29 19.61 0.65
N ILE A 45 -16.19 20.65 -0.18
CA ILE A 45 -15.35 20.67 -1.39
C ILE A 45 -14.19 21.62 -1.13
N SER A 46 -12.96 21.11 -1.17
CA SER A 46 -11.77 21.90 -0.92
C SER A 46 -10.66 21.64 -1.91
N ASN A 47 -9.85 22.67 -2.21
CA ASN A 47 -8.58 22.52 -2.93
C ASN A 47 -7.41 22.38 -1.95
N GLY A 48 -7.59 21.51 -0.95
CA GLY A 48 -6.65 21.22 0.12
C GLY A 48 -7.29 20.32 1.19
N PRO A 49 -6.52 19.82 2.16
CA PRO A 49 -7.05 18.99 3.24
C PRO A 49 -8.17 19.66 4.01
N PHE A 50 -9.16 18.87 4.42
CA PHE A 50 -10.15 19.32 5.39
C PHE A 50 -9.47 19.77 6.69
N LEU A 51 -8.57 18.93 7.22
CA LEU A 51 -7.77 19.25 8.39
C LEU A 51 -6.28 19.11 8.04
N LYS A 52 -5.54 20.21 8.11
CA LYS A 52 -4.07 20.20 7.99
C LYS A 52 -3.44 20.68 9.28
N THR A 53 -2.47 19.93 9.76
CA THR A 53 -1.73 20.26 10.98
C THR A 53 -0.26 20.56 10.65
N LYS A 54 0.34 21.43 11.45
CA LYS A 54 1.77 21.70 11.44
C LYS A 54 2.24 21.78 12.89
N SER A 55 2.68 20.64 13.42
CA SER A 55 3.12 20.48 14.80
C SER A 55 4.17 19.40 14.93
N ASN A 56 4.98 19.47 15.99
CA ASN A 56 5.91 18.42 16.37
C ASN A 56 5.19 17.23 17.02
N ASN A 57 4.11 17.50 17.77
CA ASN A 57 3.32 16.49 18.47
C ASN A 57 1.83 16.71 18.21
N ILE A 58 1.15 15.65 17.75
CA ILE A 58 -0.24 15.70 17.35
C ILE A 58 -0.99 14.58 18.06
N ASP A 59 -2.04 14.92 18.80
CA ASP A 59 -3.01 13.98 19.36
C ASP A 59 -4.41 14.34 18.84
N ILE A 60 -4.98 13.46 18.02
CA ILE A 60 -6.31 13.68 17.43
C ILE A 60 -7.22 12.49 17.68
N GLN A 61 -8.43 12.77 18.13
CA GLN A 61 -9.45 11.77 18.38
C GLN A 61 -10.70 12.06 17.54
N PHE A 62 -11.25 11.03 16.91
CA PHE A 62 -12.54 11.03 16.23
C PHE A 62 -13.42 9.97 16.89
N LYS A 63 -14.47 10.39 17.59
CA LYS A 63 -15.41 9.51 18.29
C LYS A 63 -16.82 9.75 17.77
N SER A 64 -17.46 8.70 17.27
CA SER A 64 -18.79 8.81 16.67
C SER A 64 -18.84 9.89 15.59
N PHE A 65 -17.76 10.00 14.80
CA PHE A 65 -17.58 11.05 13.80
C PHE A 65 -18.06 10.57 12.42
N ILE A 66 -18.85 11.39 11.72
CA ILE A 66 -19.34 11.07 10.38
C ILE A 66 -18.74 12.06 9.38
N PHE A 67 -17.96 11.54 8.44
CA PHE A 67 -17.28 12.29 7.39
C PHE A 67 -17.69 11.76 6.01
N LYS A 68 -18.62 12.45 5.33
CA LYS A 68 -19.18 11.90 4.08
C LYS A 68 -19.38 12.89 2.94
N ASN A 69 -19.35 12.37 1.71
CA ASN A 69 -19.59 13.14 0.49
C ASN A 69 -18.67 14.38 0.39
N ASN A 70 -17.40 14.24 0.77
CA ASN A 70 -16.43 15.33 0.71
C ASN A 70 -15.48 15.13 -0.48
N GLU A 71 -14.96 16.23 -1.01
CA GLU A 71 -14.01 16.23 -2.12
C GLU A 71 -12.77 17.07 -1.76
N ASN A 72 -11.59 16.49 -1.92
CA ASN A 72 -10.33 17.25 -1.97
C ASN A 72 -9.79 17.21 -3.41
N GLY A 73 -10.01 18.32 -4.12
CA GLY A 73 -9.59 18.54 -5.52
C GLY A 73 -8.10 18.81 -5.70
N SER A 74 -7.33 18.97 -4.61
CA SER A 74 -5.91 19.26 -4.71
C SER A 74 -5.11 18.06 -5.19
N LYS A 75 -4.35 18.25 -6.27
CA LYS A 75 -3.35 17.28 -6.74
C LYS A 75 -2.03 17.35 -5.99
N ASN A 76 -1.79 18.48 -5.31
CA ASN A 76 -0.51 18.82 -4.70
C ASN A 76 -0.54 18.78 -3.16
N ASP A 77 -1.72 18.96 -2.55
CA ASP A 77 -1.90 18.77 -1.12
C ASP A 77 -2.56 17.42 -0.85
N TYR A 78 -2.00 16.70 0.12
CA TYR A 78 -2.27 15.29 0.34
C TYR A 78 -3.35 15.05 1.40
N GLY A 79 -4.37 14.30 1.01
CA GLY A 79 -5.39 13.70 1.87
C GLY A 79 -6.44 14.65 2.42
N PHE A 80 -7.43 14.12 3.15
CA PHE A 80 -8.41 14.96 3.85
C PHE A 80 -7.91 15.42 5.21
N ILE A 81 -7.21 14.55 5.91
CA ILE A 81 -6.63 14.79 7.22
C ILE A 81 -5.12 14.56 7.07
N SER A 82 -4.37 15.66 7.11
CA SER A 82 -2.95 15.71 6.79
C SER A 82 -2.15 16.06 8.04
N MET A 83 -1.25 15.16 8.43
CA MET A 83 -0.46 15.24 9.66
C MET A 83 0.99 14.83 9.43
N ALA A 84 1.90 15.31 10.27
CA ALA A 84 3.32 14.98 10.19
C ALA A 84 3.98 14.85 11.58
N ASN A 85 5.23 14.36 11.64
CA ASN A 85 6.02 14.20 12.87
C ASN A 85 5.50 13.14 13.85
N ASN A 86 5.31 13.47 15.15
CA ASN A 86 4.84 12.53 16.16
C ASN A 86 3.32 12.55 16.21
N ILE A 87 2.69 11.42 15.94
CA ILE A 87 1.25 11.33 15.73
C ILE A 87 0.64 10.29 16.66
N ASN A 88 -0.36 10.70 17.43
CA ASN A 88 -1.32 9.84 18.09
C ASN A 88 -2.68 10.12 17.45
N ILE A 89 -3.29 9.11 16.84
CA ILE A 89 -4.64 9.23 16.29
C ILE A 89 -5.50 8.07 16.76
N ASN A 90 -6.69 8.41 17.23
CA ASN A 90 -7.73 7.48 17.64
C ASN A 90 -8.99 7.73 16.81
N ILE A 91 -9.48 6.70 16.12
CA ILE A 91 -10.73 6.71 15.37
C ILE A 91 -11.62 5.62 15.94
N ASP A 92 -12.71 6.01 16.58
CA ASP A 92 -13.59 5.11 17.30
C ASP A 92 -15.05 5.33 16.88
N TYR A 93 -15.76 4.24 16.60
CA TYR A 93 -17.17 4.26 16.19
C TYR A 93 -17.51 5.27 15.09
N SER A 94 -16.59 5.49 14.13
CA SER A 94 -16.70 6.58 13.15
C SER A 94 -16.95 6.07 11.74
N GLU A 95 -17.52 6.91 10.88
CA GLU A 95 -17.93 6.58 9.52
C GLU A 95 -17.31 7.55 8.50
N PHE A 96 -16.61 7.01 7.51
CA PHE A 96 -16.02 7.74 6.40
C PHE A 96 -16.56 7.20 5.08
N MET A 97 -17.45 7.97 4.43
CA MET A 97 -18.25 7.45 3.31
C MET A 97 -18.27 8.36 2.09
N ASN A 98 -18.10 7.81 0.90
CA ASN A 98 -18.21 8.55 -0.37
C ASN A 98 -17.30 9.80 -0.43
N ASN A 99 -16.08 9.71 0.12
CA ASN A 99 -15.12 10.81 0.02
C ASN A 99 -14.20 10.60 -1.18
N GLU A 100 -13.87 11.68 -1.89
CA GLU A 100 -13.03 11.65 -3.08
C GLU A 100 -11.79 12.55 -2.91
N SER A 101 -10.59 11.97 -3.02
CA SER A 101 -9.34 12.72 -2.98
C SER A 101 -8.51 12.49 -4.23
N TYR A 102 -7.96 13.57 -4.79
CA TYR A 102 -7.12 13.48 -5.97
C TYR A 102 -5.68 13.01 -5.69
N SER A 103 -5.16 13.20 -4.48
CA SER A 103 -3.72 13.11 -4.19
C SER A 103 -3.30 11.93 -3.32
N SER A 104 -4.07 11.59 -2.27
CA SER A 104 -3.76 10.48 -1.34
C SER A 104 -4.99 10.09 -0.51
N GLY A 105 -4.82 9.19 0.46
CA GLY A 105 -5.91 8.73 1.32
C GLY A 105 -6.59 9.76 2.19
N ILE A 106 -7.70 9.37 2.81
CA ILE A 106 -8.39 10.17 3.84
C ILE A 106 -7.41 10.66 4.89
N PHE A 107 -6.59 9.76 5.42
CA PHE A 107 -5.52 10.09 6.35
C PHE A 107 -4.18 10.00 5.64
N PHE A 108 -3.49 11.13 5.59
CA PHE A 108 -2.15 11.24 5.06
C PHE A 108 -1.19 11.60 6.20
N PHE A 109 -0.26 10.69 6.44
CA PHE A 109 0.76 10.82 7.47
C PHE A 109 2.11 11.00 6.78
N ASN A 110 2.72 12.17 6.95
CA ASN A 110 3.96 12.53 6.30
C ASN A 110 5.14 12.65 7.26
N ASP A 111 6.33 12.21 6.83
CA ASP A 111 7.57 12.32 7.62
C ASP A 111 7.38 11.93 9.08
N THR A 112 6.63 10.85 9.30
CA THR A 112 6.26 10.43 10.65
C THR A 112 7.44 9.81 11.38
N LYS A 113 7.68 10.32 12.59
CA LYS A 113 8.74 9.84 13.48
C LYS A 113 8.16 8.77 14.38
N ASN A 114 7.42 9.16 15.42
CA ASN A 114 6.61 8.23 16.20
C ASN A 114 5.17 8.23 15.69
N ASN A 115 4.53 7.07 15.62
CA ASN A 115 3.10 6.99 15.33
C ASN A 115 2.40 5.96 16.20
N ASN A 116 1.22 6.33 16.69
CA ASN A 116 0.26 5.44 17.30
C ASN A 116 -1.09 5.68 16.61
N ILE A 117 -1.44 4.79 15.70
CA ILE A 117 -2.67 4.86 14.91
C ILE A 117 -3.60 3.78 15.42
N TYR A 118 -4.75 4.19 15.96
CA TYR A 118 -5.77 3.28 16.47
C TYR A 118 -7.09 3.53 15.75
N ILE A 119 -7.64 2.48 15.14
CA ILE A 119 -8.93 2.48 14.45
C ILE A 119 -9.76 1.34 15.02
N ASN A 120 -10.93 1.66 15.55
CA ASN A 120 -11.79 0.69 16.20
C ASN A 120 -13.25 0.89 15.79
N ASN A 121 -13.94 -0.23 15.55
CA ASN A 121 -15.39 -0.25 15.34
C ASN A 121 -15.89 0.80 14.32
N SER A 122 -15.07 1.08 13.29
CA SER A 122 -15.29 2.16 12.32
C SER A 122 -15.52 1.64 10.91
N ILE A 123 -16.22 2.42 10.08
CA ILE A 123 -16.66 2.05 8.73
C ILE A 123 -16.05 3.00 7.71
N PHE A 124 -15.42 2.43 6.67
CA PHE A 124 -14.84 3.13 5.53
C PHE A 124 -15.43 2.56 4.25
N THR A 125 -16.39 3.26 3.64
CA THR A 125 -17.12 2.74 2.48
C THR A 125 -17.13 3.68 1.28
N SER A 126 -16.95 3.12 0.09
CA SER A 126 -17.08 3.83 -1.19
C SER A 126 -16.21 5.09 -1.29
N ASN A 127 -15.06 5.12 -0.61
CA ASN A 127 -14.11 6.21 -0.75
C ASN A 127 -13.26 6.00 -2.02
N ILE A 128 -12.84 7.10 -2.63
CA ILE A 128 -12.06 7.11 -3.87
C ILE A 128 -10.81 7.96 -3.66
N CYS A 129 -9.66 7.40 -4.02
CA CYS A 129 -8.41 8.13 -4.17
C CYS A 129 -7.88 7.92 -5.59
N HIS A 130 -7.61 9.00 -6.32
CA HIS A 130 -7.04 8.90 -7.68
C HIS A 130 -5.54 8.54 -7.70
N SER A 131 -4.95 8.36 -6.52
CA SER A 131 -3.52 8.11 -6.33
C SER A 131 -3.29 6.80 -5.55
N LYS A 132 -2.67 6.84 -4.37
CA LYS A 132 -2.34 5.68 -3.54
C LYS A 132 -3.03 5.72 -2.18
N GLY A 133 -3.40 4.56 -1.64
CA GLY A 133 -3.85 4.37 -0.27
C GLY A 133 -5.16 5.08 0.03
N THR A 134 -6.32 4.55 -0.33
CA THR A 134 -7.61 5.28 -0.24
C THR A 134 -7.95 5.79 1.17
N ILE A 135 -7.64 5.03 2.21
CA ILE A 135 -7.93 5.40 3.60
C ILE A 135 -6.67 5.87 4.29
N LEU A 136 -5.61 5.07 4.25
CA LEU A 136 -4.34 5.36 4.92
C LEU A 136 -3.22 5.51 3.89
N TYR A 137 -2.49 6.61 3.98
CA TYR A 137 -1.20 6.77 3.34
C TYR A 137 -0.16 7.04 4.42
N LEU A 138 0.79 6.13 4.58
CA LEU A 138 1.84 6.22 5.58
C LEU A 138 3.17 6.51 4.92
N ASN A 139 3.72 7.70 5.18
CA ASN A 139 5.06 8.12 4.78
C ASN A 139 5.88 8.48 6.02
N GLU A 140 7.06 7.89 6.16
CA GLU A 140 7.90 8.02 7.34
C GLU A 140 9.22 8.69 7.05
N ASP A 141 9.73 9.33 8.09
CA ASP A 141 11.11 9.77 8.16
C ASP A 141 12.02 8.54 8.36
N THR A 142 12.83 8.24 7.35
CA THR A 142 13.78 7.11 7.33
C THR A 142 15.12 7.44 7.98
N SER A 143 15.32 8.66 8.49
CA SER A 143 16.63 9.11 8.99
C SER A 143 17.12 8.36 10.24
N ASN A 144 16.23 7.71 11.00
CA ASN A 144 16.63 6.98 12.23
C ASN A 144 15.61 5.92 12.68
N GLU A 145 15.47 4.85 11.91
CA GLU A 145 14.43 3.82 12.10
C GLU A 145 14.38 3.26 13.54
N TYR A 146 15.52 2.93 14.15
CA TYR A 146 15.58 2.27 15.47
C TYR A 146 15.19 3.13 16.67
N LYS A 147 15.06 4.45 16.50
CA LYS A 147 14.76 5.36 17.60
C LYS A 147 13.26 5.50 17.86
N TYR A 148 12.45 5.28 16.82
CA TYR A 148 11.04 5.68 16.86
C TYR A 148 10.11 4.50 17.05
N GLN A 149 9.06 4.72 17.84
CA GLN A 149 8.03 3.73 18.12
C GLN A 149 6.86 3.92 17.18
N LYS A 150 6.45 2.81 16.56
CA LYS A 150 5.44 2.78 15.50
C LYS A 150 4.41 1.72 15.81
N SER A 151 3.15 2.12 15.91
CA SER A 151 2.03 1.25 16.27
C SER A 151 0.85 1.54 15.36
N ILE A 152 0.30 0.48 14.76
CA ILE A 152 -0.95 0.53 14.01
C ILE A 152 -1.86 -0.56 14.55
N SER A 153 -3.02 -0.16 15.03
CA SER A 153 -4.05 -1.06 15.52
C SER A 153 -5.34 -0.78 14.77
N ILE A 154 -5.89 -1.80 14.10
CA ILE A 154 -7.15 -1.71 13.34
C ILE A 154 -8.01 -2.89 13.77
N ILE A 155 -9.12 -2.62 14.45
CA ILE A 155 -9.89 -3.64 15.16
C ILE A 155 -11.37 -3.48 14.85
N GLU A 156 -12.04 -4.59 14.52
CA GLU A 156 -13.50 -4.63 14.37
C GLU A 156 -14.05 -3.59 13.37
N SER A 157 -13.27 -3.29 12.33
CA SER A 157 -13.57 -2.25 11.33
C SER A 157 -13.90 -2.82 9.95
N ASN A 158 -14.72 -2.06 9.19
CA ASN A 158 -15.14 -2.44 7.85
C ASN A 158 -14.56 -1.49 6.80
N PHE A 159 -13.95 -2.07 5.77
CA PHE A 159 -13.39 -1.38 4.62
C PHE A 159 -14.00 -1.96 3.35
N GLU A 160 -14.97 -1.26 2.79
CA GLU A 160 -15.81 -1.79 1.71
C GLU A 160 -15.83 -0.85 0.49
N TYR A 161 -15.69 -1.42 -0.71
CA TYR A 161 -15.83 -0.67 -1.96
C TYR A 161 -14.89 0.55 -2.11
N ASN A 162 -13.77 0.57 -1.38
CA ASN A 162 -12.79 1.66 -1.52
C ASN A 162 -11.95 1.45 -2.80
N LYS A 163 -11.62 2.55 -3.47
CA LYS A 163 -10.91 2.51 -4.76
C LYS A 163 -9.69 3.44 -4.78
N ALA A 164 -8.53 2.87 -5.09
CA ALA A 164 -7.29 3.63 -5.34
C ALA A 164 -6.91 3.63 -6.83
N GLY A 165 -6.26 4.70 -7.29
CA GLY A 165 -5.77 4.83 -8.66
C GLY A 165 -4.61 3.88 -8.98
N TYR A 166 -3.64 3.76 -8.08
CA TYR A 166 -2.40 3.00 -8.35
C TYR A 166 -2.12 1.88 -7.35
N PHE A 167 -2.00 2.17 -6.06
CA PHE A 167 -1.52 1.19 -5.07
C PHE A 167 -2.29 1.27 -3.77
N GLY A 168 -2.56 0.13 -3.14
CA GLY A 168 -3.17 0.05 -1.80
C GLY A 168 -4.62 0.51 -1.79
N GLY A 169 -5.56 -0.38 -2.10
CA GLY A 169 -6.99 -0.03 -2.15
C GLY A 169 -7.56 0.48 -0.81
N VAL A 170 -6.92 0.14 0.31
CA VAL A 170 -7.21 0.68 1.64
C VAL A 170 -6.01 1.43 2.21
N ALA A 171 -4.83 0.80 2.22
CA ALA A 171 -3.63 1.37 2.82
C ALA A 171 -2.42 1.26 1.88
N PHE A 172 -1.70 2.36 1.75
CA PHE A 172 -0.40 2.43 1.11
C PHE A 172 0.66 2.74 2.17
N ILE A 173 1.65 1.86 2.29
CA ILE A 173 2.70 1.97 3.30
C ILE A 173 4.03 2.22 2.57
N ASN A 174 4.48 3.47 2.59
CA ASN A 174 5.69 3.92 1.92
C ASN A 174 6.97 3.68 2.73
N ASN A 175 6.95 2.70 3.61
CA ASN A 175 7.95 2.59 4.67
C ASN A 175 8.50 1.17 4.74
N ARG A 176 9.75 1.09 5.16
CA ARG A 176 10.36 -0.18 5.52
C ARG A 176 9.78 -0.62 6.87
N ILE A 177 8.92 -1.64 6.85
CA ILE A 177 8.32 -2.13 8.09
C ILE A 177 9.34 -3.03 8.81
N GLU A 178 9.94 -2.50 9.87
CA GLU A 178 10.94 -3.18 10.69
C GLU A 178 10.37 -3.77 11.98
N PHE A 179 11.20 -4.48 12.75
CA PHE A 179 10.79 -5.21 13.96
C PHE A 179 10.12 -4.35 15.04
N GLN A 180 10.42 -3.06 15.09
CA GLN A 180 9.83 -2.09 16.02
C GLN A 180 8.39 -1.70 15.71
N TYR A 181 7.87 -2.05 14.52
CA TYR A 181 6.46 -1.86 14.24
C TYR A 181 5.61 -2.86 14.97
N ASN A 182 4.75 -2.34 15.85
CA ASN A 182 3.68 -3.09 16.47
C ASN A 182 2.43 -3.01 15.58
N LEU A 183 1.96 -4.15 15.09
CA LEU A 183 0.76 -4.24 14.25
C LEU A 183 -0.25 -5.16 14.92
N ASP A 184 -1.42 -4.61 15.28
CA ASP A 184 -2.59 -5.37 15.74
C ASP A 184 -3.75 -5.13 14.78
N ILE A 185 -3.90 -5.99 13.78
CA ILE A 185 -4.97 -5.89 12.79
C ILE A 185 -5.79 -7.16 12.85
N ARG A 186 -6.99 -7.07 13.41
CA ARG A 186 -7.85 -8.23 13.68
C ARG A 186 -9.35 -7.90 13.65
N LYS A 187 -10.16 -8.90 13.32
CA LYS A 187 -11.63 -8.85 13.23
C LYS A 187 -12.16 -7.83 12.24
N ASN A 188 -11.39 -7.53 11.20
CA ASN A 188 -11.78 -6.55 10.19
C ASN A 188 -12.39 -7.22 8.96
N LYS A 189 -13.16 -6.44 8.20
CA LYS A 189 -13.69 -6.85 6.89
C LYS A 189 -13.09 -5.97 5.81
N PHE A 190 -12.46 -6.59 4.82
CA PHE A 190 -11.88 -5.93 3.64
C PHE A 190 -12.56 -6.47 2.39
N PHE A 191 -13.66 -5.85 1.98
CA PHE A 191 -14.53 -6.38 0.93
C PHE A 191 -14.62 -5.47 -0.30
N ASN A 192 -14.50 -6.07 -1.48
CA ASN A 192 -14.72 -5.39 -2.76
C ASN A 192 -13.87 -4.11 -2.95
N ASN A 193 -12.72 -4.01 -2.28
CA ASN A 193 -11.80 -2.90 -2.50
C ASN A 193 -11.08 -3.11 -3.84
N SER A 194 -10.72 -2.04 -4.53
CA SER A 194 -10.11 -2.12 -5.85
C SER A 194 -8.98 -1.14 -6.05
N VAL A 195 -8.03 -1.51 -6.91
CA VAL A 195 -6.87 -0.66 -7.23
C VAL A 195 -6.44 -0.83 -8.69
N GLY A 196 -5.98 0.26 -9.30
CA GLY A 196 -5.56 0.26 -10.71
C GLY A 196 -4.26 -0.47 -11.02
N VAL A 197 -3.38 -0.73 -10.03
CA VAL A 197 -2.15 -1.52 -10.24
C VAL A 197 -2.08 -2.70 -9.27
N ALA A 198 -1.72 -2.47 -8.00
CA ALA A 198 -1.37 -3.58 -7.10
C ALA A 198 -1.80 -3.35 -5.64
N GLY A 199 -2.09 -4.44 -4.92
CA GLY A 199 -2.44 -4.42 -3.51
C GLY A 199 -3.85 -3.90 -3.27
N GLY A 200 -4.87 -4.70 -3.60
CA GLY A 200 -6.27 -4.26 -3.50
C GLY A 200 -6.73 -3.91 -2.08
N VAL A 201 -5.98 -4.28 -1.04
CA VAL A 201 -6.16 -3.77 0.33
C VAL A 201 -4.90 -3.04 0.79
N PHE A 202 -3.78 -3.76 0.92
CA PHE A 202 -2.50 -3.22 1.38
C PHE A 202 -1.45 -3.27 0.28
N PHE A 203 -0.71 -2.18 0.13
CA PHE A 203 0.51 -2.16 -0.67
C PHE A 203 1.69 -1.71 0.18
N PHE A 204 2.77 -2.47 0.13
CA PHE A 204 4.01 -2.20 0.84
C PHE A 204 5.09 -1.77 -0.17
N GLU A 205 5.44 -0.47 -0.17
CA GLU A 205 6.36 0.09 -1.16
C GLU A 205 7.78 -0.45 -1.03
N GLN A 206 8.23 -0.75 0.19
CA GLN A 206 9.61 -1.17 0.46
C GLN A 206 9.64 -2.65 0.86
N PRO A 207 9.86 -3.58 -0.10
CA PRO A 207 9.89 -5.01 0.18
C PRO A 207 11.02 -5.37 1.15
N ASN A 208 10.71 -6.15 2.19
CA ASN A 208 11.66 -6.70 3.15
C ASN A 208 11.15 -8.05 3.69
N ASP A 209 11.98 -8.74 4.48
CA ASP A 209 11.62 -10.08 4.96
C ASP A 209 10.49 -10.07 6.00
N ARG A 210 10.30 -8.98 6.72
CA ARG A 210 9.24 -8.84 7.72
C ARG A 210 7.85 -8.73 7.08
N ILE A 211 7.75 -8.30 5.83
CA ILE A 211 6.47 -8.26 5.10
C ILE A 211 5.82 -9.65 4.99
N TYR A 212 6.61 -10.73 4.83
CA TYR A 212 6.06 -12.09 4.88
C TYR A 212 5.43 -12.42 6.23
N TYR A 213 6.08 -12.03 7.32
CA TYR A 213 5.54 -12.23 8.66
C TYR A 213 4.22 -11.48 8.84
N ILE A 214 4.15 -10.22 8.39
CA ILE A 214 2.96 -9.39 8.46
C ILE A 214 1.83 -9.98 7.62
N HIS A 215 2.11 -10.36 6.38
CA HIS A 215 1.15 -11.00 5.48
C HIS A 215 0.54 -12.25 6.12
N ASN A 216 1.39 -13.12 6.68
CA ASN A 216 0.92 -14.32 7.37
C ASN A 216 0.07 -13.96 8.59
N LEU A 217 0.53 -13.03 9.42
CA LEU A 217 -0.20 -12.55 10.60
C LEU A 217 -1.58 -12.03 10.21
N LEU A 218 -1.70 -11.20 9.17
CA LEU A 218 -2.99 -10.67 8.70
C LEU A 218 -3.96 -11.76 8.24
N LYS A 219 -3.45 -12.87 7.71
CA LYS A 219 -4.23 -14.02 7.24
C LYS A 219 -4.45 -15.11 8.31
N MET A 220 -3.86 -14.98 9.51
CA MET A 220 -4.07 -15.96 10.57
C MET A 220 -5.55 -16.03 10.97
N LYS A 221 -6.10 -17.23 11.05
CA LYS A 221 -7.49 -17.46 11.46
C LYS A 221 -7.82 -16.86 12.83
N SER A 222 -6.86 -16.88 13.76
CA SER A 222 -7.01 -16.28 15.10
C SER A 222 -7.20 -14.76 15.08
N ASN A 223 -6.79 -14.09 14.00
CA ASN A 223 -7.00 -12.66 13.84
C ASN A 223 -8.35 -12.35 13.21
N GLU A 224 -9.12 -13.34 12.73
CA GLU A 224 -10.51 -13.15 12.28
C GLU A 224 -10.70 -12.04 11.23
N ASN A 225 -9.66 -11.70 10.46
CA ASN A 225 -9.81 -10.77 9.34
C ASN A 225 -10.43 -11.50 8.15
N GLU A 226 -11.39 -10.85 7.49
CA GLU A 226 -12.05 -11.37 6.30
C GLU A 226 -11.64 -10.55 5.08
N PHE A 227 -11.13 -11.23 4.05
CA PHE A 227 -10.76 -10.65 2.77
C PHE A 227 -11.66 -11.27 1.69
N LYS A 228 -12.41 -10.46 0.96
CA LYS A 228 -13.37 -10.97 -0.03
C LYS A 228 -13.47 -10.06 -1.23
N ASN A 229 -13.32 -10.64 -2.43
CA ASN A 229 -13.53 -9.98 -3.71
C ASN A 229 -12.74 -8.67 -3.91
N ASN A 230 -11.60 -8.50 -3.22
CA ASN A 230 -10.70 -7.39 -3.52
C ASN A 230 -10.03 -7.61 -4.87
N LYS A 231 -9.70 -6.52 -5.57
CA LYS A 231 -9.18 -6.57 -6.94
C LYS A 231 -7.98 -5.64 -7.10
N ALA A 232 -7.02 -6.11 -7.87
CA ALA A 232 -5.90 -5.32 -8.38
C ALA A 232 -5.70 -5.70 -9.85
N ASN A 233 -5.49 -4.72 -10.73
CA ASN A 233 -5.39 -5.00 -12.17
C ASN A 233 -4.10 -5.76 -12.54
N SER A 234 -3.00 -5.51 -11.83
CA SER A 234 -1.71 -6.17 -12.07
C SER A 234 -1.52 -7.40 -11.19
N HIS A 235 -1.50 -7.23 -9.87
CA HIS A 235 -1.22 -8.33 -8.96
C HIS A 235 -1.61 -8.04 -7.50
N GLY A 236 -1.69 -9.11 -6.70
CA GLY A 236 -1.96 -9.04 -5.27
C GLY A 236 -3.33 -8.44 -4.95
N PRO A 237 -4.43 -9.20 -5.12
CA PRO A 237 -5.79 -8.71 -4.88
C PRO A 237 -6.00 -8.20 -3.45
N ASP A 238 -5.30 -8.77 -2.47
CA ASP A 238 -5.34 -8.29 -1.08
C ASP A 238 -4.06 -7.54 -0.69
N PHE A 239 -2.90 -8.16 -0.95
CA PHE A 239 -1.59 -7.67 -0.53
C PHE A 239 -0.63 -7.72 -1.69
N ALA A 240 0.16 -6.66 -1.88
CA ALA A 240 1.23 -6.64 -2.86
C ALA A 240 2.43 -5.80 -2.41
N THR A 241 3.53 -5.98 -3.12
CA THR A 241 4.77 -5.19 -3.06
C THR A 241 5.19 -4.83 -4.48
N HIS A 242 6.25 -4.04 -4.65
CA HIS A 242 6.90 -3.97 -5.95
C HIS A 242 7.45 -5.33 -6.40
N PRO A 243 7.59 -5.59 -7.71
CA PRO A 243 8.27 -6.77 -8.22
C PRO A 243 9.70 -6.86 -7.68
N THR A 244 10.13 -8.05 -7.23
CA THR A 244 11.46 -8.22 -6.61
C THR A 244 12.23 -9.45 -7.08
N GLN A 245 11.59 -10.35 -7.81
CA GLN A 245 12.20 -11.62 -8.14
C GLN A 245 11.70 -12.16 -9.48
N PHE A 246 12.59 -12.92 -10.12
CA PHE A 246 12.29 -13.71 -11.29
C PHE A 246 12.27 -15.19 -10.90
N GLU A 247 11.30 -15.93 -11.42
CA GLU A 247 11.23 -17.37 -11.27
C GLU A 247 11.13 -18.01 -12.63
N ILE A 248 11.91 -19.06 -12.89
CA ILE A 248 11.75 -19.85 -14.10
C ILE A 248 10.47 -20.69 -13.94
N GLU A 249 9.52 -20.54 -14.85
CA GLU A 249 8.28 -21.30 -14.85
C GLU A 249 8.61 -22.77 -15.07
N ASN A 250 8.57 -23.56 -14.00
CA ASN A 250 8.57 -25.02 -14.05
C ASN A 250 7.25 -25.49 -14.68
N SER A 251 7.09 -25.30 -15.98
CA SER A 251 6.24 -26.20 -16.71
C SER A 251 6.90 -27.57 -16.57
N ASN A 252 6.14 -28.60 -16.20
CA ASN A 252 6.60 -29.99 -16.19
C ASN A 252 7.07 -30.49 -17.57
N ASN A 253 7.31 -29.58 -18.52
CA ASN A 253 7.74 -29.77 -19.89
C ASN A 253 8.40 -28.49 -20.43
N ILE A 254 9.39 -27.92 -19.73
CA ILE A 254 10.41 -27.15 -20.46
C ILE A 254 11.23 -28.19 -21.24
N GLY A 255 10.79 -28.55 -22.45
CA GLY A 255 11.40 -29.64 -23.22
C GLY A 255 11.32 -31.03 -22.58
N GLY A 256 10.56 -31.22 -21.48
CA GLY A 256 10.47 -32.47 -20.72
C GLY A 256 11.27 -32.50 -19.41
N LEU A 257 11.86 -31.38 -18.98
CA LEU A 257 12.72 -31.32 -17.79
C LEU A 257 11.93 -31.22 -16.47
N THR A 258 12.45 -31.87 -15.44
CA THR A 258 11.95 -31.93 -14.06
C THR A 258 12.66 -30.92 -13.15
N ASN A 259 12.05 -30.61 -11.99
CA ASN A 259 12.61 -29.69 -10.99
C ASN A 259 14.02 -30.08 -10.48
N ASN A 260 14.40 -31.35 -10.58
CA ASN A 260 15.73 -31.82 -10.18
C ASN A 260 16.78 -31.52 -11.25
N GLU A 261 16.43 -31.52 -12.53
CA GLU A 261 17.34 -31.19 -13.63
C GLU A 261 17.66 -29.68 -13.62
N ILE A 262 16.68 -28.81 -13.36
CA ILE A 262 16.92 -27.36 -13.26
C ILE A 262 17.86 -27.00 -12.10
N LYS A 263 17.86 -27.78 -11.02
CA LYS A 263 18.81 -27.59 -9.89
C LYS A 263 20.22 -28.12 -10.18
N ASN A 264 20.35 -29.08 -11.10
CA ASN A 264 21.60 -29.74 -11.44
C ASN A 264 22.22 -29.21 -12.75
N GLY A 265 21.61 -28.20 -13.36
CA GLY A 265 22.00 -27.70 -14.68
C GLY A 265 21.22 -28.38 -15.81
N ILE A 266 21.01 -27.64 -16.89
CA ILE A 266 20.37 -28.15 -18.11
C ILE A 266 21.48 -28.67 -19.02
N GLU A 267 21.41 -29.94 -19.44
CA GLU A 267 22.28 -30.46 -20.49
C GLU A 267 21.78 -29.96 -21.85
N ILE A 268 22.66 -29.27 -22.59
CA ILE A 268 22.39 -28.74 -23.93
C ILE A 268 23.52 -29.19 -24.84
N TYR A 269 23.20 -29.85 -25.96
CA TYR A 269 24.23 -30.24 -26.94
C TYR A 269 24.49 -29.12 -27.95
N SER A 270 25.71 -29.09 -28.50
CA SER A 270 26.07 -28.11 -29.53
C SER A 270 25.14 -28.20 -30.74
N GLY A 271 24.49 -27.09 -31.08
CA GLY A 271 23.54 -26.99 -32.19
C GLY A 271 22.08 -27.26 -31.80
N GLU A 272 21.81 -27.60 -30.54
CA GLU A 272 20.46 -27.66 -30.00
C GLU A 272 19.98 -26.29 -29.50
N THR A 273 18.66 -26.12 -29.47
CA THR A 273 18.03 -24.94 -28.88
C THR A 273 17.27 -25.33 -27.63
N THR A 274 17.35 -24.49 -26.60
CA THR A 274 16.50 -24.63 -25.41
C THR A 274 15.68 -23.36 -25.19
N SER A 275 14.55 -23.50 -24.51
CA SER A 275 13.71 -22.35 -24.16
C SER A 275 13.34 -22.40 -22.69
N PHE A 276 13.01 -21.27 -22.11
CA PHE A 276 12.43 -21.19 -20.77
C PHE A 276 11.57 -19.95 -20.64
N SER A 277 10.55 -20.05 -19.79
CA SER A 277 9.67 -18.94 -19.43
C SER A 277 10.12 -18.37 -18.09
N ILE A 278 10.32 -17.06 -18.02
CA ILE A 278 10.62 -16.33 -16.79
C ILE A 278 9.34 -15.63 -16.34
N ILE A 279 8.96 -15.86 -15.08
CA ILE A 279 7.86 -15.20 -14.39
C ILE A 279 8.40 -14.07 -13.53
N LEU A 280 7.83 -12.87 -13.65
CA LEU A 280 8.06 -11.78 -12.71
C LEU A 280 7.12 -11.91 -11.51
N LYS A 281 7.68 -11.92 -10.29
CA LYS A 281 6.91 -11.96 -9.05
C LYS A 281 7.28 -10.83 -8.10
N ASP A 282 6.31 -10.45 -7.27
CA ASP A 282 6.54 -9.58 -6.13
C ASP A 282 7.11 -10.35 -4.93
N LYS A 283 7.45 -9.64 -3.84
CA LYS A 283 7.99 -10.25 -2.61
C LYS A 283 6.97 -11.14 -1.92
N LEU A 284 5.68 -11.06 -2.23
CA LEU A 284 4.64 -11.93 -1.66
C LEU A 284 4.28 -13.11 -2.59
N ASN A 285 5.10 -13.35 -3.61
CA ASN A 285 4.95 -14.39 -4.64
C ASN A 285 3.70 -14.19 -5.53
N ASN A 286 3.14 -12.98 -5.59
CA ASN A 286 2.13 -12.66 -6.58
C ASN A 286 2.79 -12.57 -7.96
N ILE A 287 2.18 -13.18 -8.97
CA ILE A 287 2.59 -13.04 -10.38
C ILE A 287 2.17 -11.66 -10.87
N VAL A 288 3.09 -10.94 -11.52
CA VAL A 288 2.89 -9.55 -11.94
C VAL A 288 2.34 -9.49 -13.36
N GLU A 289 1.02 -9.35 -13.52
CA GLU A 289 0.37 -9.23 -14.82
C GLU A 289 0.20 -7.74 -15.21
N ASP A 290 1.29 -7.07 -15.58
CA ASP A 290 1.29 -5.63 -15.80
C ASP A 290 0.70 -5.18 -17.16
N LEU A 291 -0.62 -5.32 -17.32
CA LEU A 291 -1.35 -4.88 -18.52
C LEU A 291 -1.29 -3.35 -18.73
N GLU A 292 -1.11 -2.60 -17.66
CA GLU A 292 -1.06 -1.13 -17.65
C GLU A 292 0.36 -0.58 -17.91
N LYS A 293 1.37 -1.45 -18.03
CA LYS A 293 2.77 -1.11 -18.32
C LYS A 293 3.48 -0.26 -17.26
N PHE A 294 3.08 -0.34 -15.99
CA PHE A 294 3.76 0.36 -14.88
C PHE A 294 5.20 -0.12 -14.62
N TYR A 295 5.49 -1.37 -14.95
CA TYR A 295 6.75 -2.06 -14.79
C TYR A 295 7.42 -2.38 -16.15
N SER A 296 7.04 -1.65 -17.20
CA SER A 296 7.53 -1.88 -18.56
C SER A 296 9.03 -1.64 -18.76
N ASP A 297 9.68 -0.94 -17.82
CA ASP A 297 11.13 -0.67 -17.83
C ASP A 297 11.95 -1.79 -17.17
N ILE A 298 11.32 -2.86 -16.65
CA ILE A 298 12.05 -4.02 -16.11
C ILE A 298 12.63 -4.86 -17.26
N GLY A 299 13.94 -4.80 -17.43
CA GLY A 299 14.69 -5.61 -18.39
C GLY A 299 15.28 -6.89 -17.78
N ILE A 300 15.58 -7.87 -18.62
CA ILE A 300 16.26 -9.12 -18.26
C ILE A 300 17.57 -9.20 -19.04
N THR A 301 18.63 -9.62 -18.37
CA THR A 301 19.88 -10.07 -19.03
C THR A 301 20.09 -11.54 -18.69
N ILE A 302 20.36 -12.34 -19.71
CA ILE A 302 20.54 -13.79 -19.60
C ILE A 302 21.96 -14.12 -20.07
N GLU A 303 22.61 -15.04 -19.38
CA GLU A 303 23.93 -15.55 -19.74
C GLU A 303 24.00 -17.06 -19.54
N LEU A 304 24.73 -17.75 -20.42
CA LEU A 304 24.93 -19.20 -20.35
C LEU A 304 26.30 -19.52 -19.72
N TYR A 305 26.29 -20.34 -18.67
CA TYR A 305 27.48 -20.81 -17.97
C TYR A 305 27.57 -22.33 -18.03
N ASP A 306 28.80 -22.85 -18.19
CA ASP A 306 29.13 -24.25 -17.97
C ASP A 306 29.10 -24.52 -16.45
N TYR A 307 28.21 -25.41 -16.01
CA TYR A 307 27.98 -25.67 -14.59
C TYR A 307 29.21 -26.23 -13.88
N ASP A 308 29.92 -27.17 -14.51
CA ASP A 308 31.08 -27.84 -13.93
C ASP A 308 32.30 -26.91 -13.85
N ARG A 309 32.45 -26.03 -14.84
CA ARG A 309 33.59 -25.11 -14.93
C ARG A 309 33.31 -23.76 -14.28
N ASN A 310 32.06 -23.41 -14.06
CA ASN A 310 31.62 -22.08 -13.65
C ASN A 310 32.19 -20.97 -14.57
N GLU A 311 32.20 -21.25 -15.88
CA GLU A 311 32.73 -20.36 -16.92
C GLU A 311 31.63 -20.01 -17.92
N LYS A 312 31.64 -18.78 -18.43
CA LYS A 312 30.71 -18.35 -19.47
C LYS A 312 30.98 -19.14 -20.76
N VAL A 313 29.95 -19.78 -21.30
CA VAL A 313 30.07 -20.53 -22.56
C VAL A 313 30.35 -19.55 -23.70
N PRO A 314 31.37 -19.75 -24.54
CA PRO A 314 31.58 -18.92 -25.73
C PRO A 314 30.65 -19.34 -26.87
N ASN A 315 30.35 -18.42 -27.79
CA ASN A 315 29.66 -18.69 -29.07
C ASN A 315 28.22 -19.25 -28.97
N TYR A 316 27.42 -18.78 -28.01
CA TYR A 316 25.97 -18.97 -28.00
C TYR A 316 25.24 -17.69 -28.46
N SER A 317 23.97 -17.81 -28.84
CA SER A 317 23.11 -16.66 -29.14
C SER A 317 21.84 -16.75 -28.30
N ILE A 318 21.54 -15.72 -27.51
CA ILE A 318 20.22 -15.62 -26.89
C ILE A 318 19.31 -14.89 -27.87
N VAL A 319 18.23 -15.56 -28.25
CA VAL A 319 17.14 -14.95 -29.00
C VAL A 319 15.99 -14.78 -28.02
N THR A 320 15.82 -13.58 -27.47
CA THR A 320 14.60 -13.22 -26.75
C THR A 320 13.53 -12.89 -27.77
N SER A 321 12.38 -13.57 -27.73
CA SER A 321 11.25 -13.18 -28.60
C SER A 321 10.72 -11.81 -28.19
N GLU A 322 10.84 -11.44 -26.91
CA GLU A 322 10.47 -10.16 -26.32
C GLU A 322 11.42 -9.82 -25.16
N ASN A 323 12.01 -8.62 -25.12
CA ASN A 323 12.79 -8.11 -23.96
C ASN A 323 11.89 -7.51 -22.86
N ILE A 324 10.59 -7.80 -22.90
CA ILE A 324 9.55 -7.19 -22.07
C ILE A 324 8.66 -8.32 -21.53
N PHE A 325 8.18 -8.19 -20.30
CA PHE A 325 7.22 -9.11 -19.71
C PHE A 325 5.82 -8.91 -20.31
N ASN A 326 5.25 -9.96 -20.88
CA ASN A 326 3.87 -9.98 -21.35
C ASN A 326 3.03 -10.81 -20.38
N ARG A 327 2.14 -10.14 -19.65
CA ARG A 327 1.33 -10.75 -18.56
C ARG A 327 2.19 -11.51 -17.55
N GLY A 328 3.31 -10.90 -17.15
CA GLY A 328 4.23 -11.46 -16.17
C GLY A 328 5.17 -12.53 -16.69
N ASN A 329 5.10 -12.90 -17.97
CA ASN A 329 5.97 -13.92 -18.56
C ASN A 329 6.91 -13.31 -19.62
N CYS A 330 8.15 -13.81 -19.67
CA CYS A 330 9.12 -13.54 -20.73
C CYS A 330 9.66 -14.87 -21.24
N LEU A 331 9.44 -15.17 -22.52
CA LEU A 331 9.96 -16.37 -23.17
C LEU A 331 11.32 -16.07 -23.79
N SER A 332 12.31 -16.89 -23.43
CA SER A 332 13.68 -16.75 -23.93
C SER A 332 14.14 -18.05 -24.57
N TYR A 333 14.92 -17.93 -25.65
CA TYR A 333 15.54 -19.03 -26.36
C TYR A 333 17.07 -18.88 -26.34
N ILE A 334 17.78 -19.99 -26.12
CA ILE A 334 19.24 -20.10 -26.22
C ILE A 334 19.58 -21.00 -27.40
#